data_AF-A0A8T4Y4N3-F1
#
_entry.id   AF-A0A8T4Y4N3-F1
#
_cell.length_a   1.000
_cell.length_b   1.000
_cell.length_c   1.000
_cell.angle_alpha   90.00
_cell.angle_beta   90.00
_cell.angle_gamma   90.00
#
_symmetry.space_group_name_H-M   'P 1'
#
loop_
_entity.id
_entity.type
_entity.pdbx_description
1 polymer ?
#
loop_
_entity_poly.entity_id
_entity_poly.type
_entity_poly.pdbx_seq_one_letter_code
_entity_poly.pdbx_strand_id
1 'polypeptide(L)'
;MLYLLRVCTPVRDWNRVSSLLNSIENGQVVKHNVDKLFPNRPDLDAVEFIMIIDCGIDYVKMLRKELAARLSGTIGFFILYRVKNTKVLNV
;
A
#
# COMPACT_ATOMS: atom_id res chain seq x y z
N MET A 1 0.23 13.65 -11.13
CA MET A 1 -0.97 12.84 -11.44
C MET A 1 -1.33 12.06 -10.19
N LEU A 2 -2.61 11.98 -9.84
CA LEU A 2 -3.04 11.28 -8.63
C LEU A 2 -3.14 9.77 -8.84
N TYR A 3 -2.59 9.01 -7.89
CA TYR A 3 -2.67 7.55 -7.82
C TYR A 3 -3.19 7.11 -6.46
N LEU A 4 -4.03 6.09 -6.44
CA LEU A 4 -4.41 5.37 -5.23
C LEU A 4 -3.49 4.15 -5.10
N LEU A 5 -2.71 4.10 -4.02
CA LEU A 5 -1.94 2.95 -3.61
C LEU A 5 -2.66 2.25 -2.46
N ARG A 6 -2.99 0.97 -2.64
CA ARG A 6 -3.44 0.06 -1.58
C ARG A 6 -2.42 -1.05 -1.43
N VAL A 7 -1.97 -1.29 -0.21
CA VAL A 7 -1.09 -2.40 0.15
C VAL A 7 -1.80 -3.23 1.21
N CYS A 8 -1.84 -4.55 1.00
CA CYS A 8 -2.42 -5.50 1.95
C CYS A 8 -1.41 -6.61 2.21
N THR A 9 -1.00 -6.79 3.46
CA THR A 9 0.02 -7.78 3.84
C THR A 9 -0.32 -8.43 5.17
N PRO A 10 0.11 -9.67 5.43
CA PRO A 10 0.19 -10.20 6.79
C PRO A 10 1.00 -9.29 7.72
N VAL A 11 0.65 -9.24 9.00
CA VAL A 11 1.43 -8.50 10.04
C VAL A 11 2.91 -8.86 10.00
N ARG A 12 3.26 -10.15 9.90
CA ARG A 12 4.65 -10.60 9.85
C ARG A 12 5.45 -10.04 8.67
N ASP A 13 4.78 -9.70 7.57
CA ASP A 13 5.39 -9.23 6.33
C ASP A 13 5.39 -7.69 6.24
N TRP A 14 4.73 -6.99 7.17
CA TRP A 14 4.56 -5.54 7.15
C TRP A 14 5.88 -4.76 7.06
N ASN A 15 6.88 -5.19 7.83
CA ASN A 15 8.20 -4.54 7.85
C ASN A 15 8.91 -4.55 6.49
N ARG A 16 8.53 -5.46 5.58
CA ARG A 16 9.09 -5.52 4.22
C ARG A 16 8.69 -4.30 3.38
N VAL A 17 7.53 -3.71 3.64
CA VAL A 17 6.96 -2.60 2.86
C VAL A 17 6.87 -1.28 3.63
N SER A 18 6.77 -1.32 4.96
CA SER A 18 6.53 -0.13 5.80
C SER A 18 7.58 0.98 5.60
N SER A 19 8.86 0.62 5.47
CA SER A 19 9.94 1.59 5.22
C SER A 19 9.80 2.32 3.89
N LEU A 20 9.38 1.62 2.82
CA LEU A 20 9.10 2.25 1.53
C LEU A 20 7.89 3.17 1.62
N LEU A 21 6.81 2.70 2.25
CA LEU A 21 5.57 3.48 2.38
C LEU A 21 5.80 4.77 3.18
N ASN A 22 6.58 4.69 4.27
CA ASN A 22 6.94 5.84 5.09
C ASN A 22 7.90 6.82 4.40
N SER A 23 8.63 6.40 3.36
CA SER A 23 9.51 7.28 2.58
C SER A 23 8.81 8.09 1.48
N ILE A 24 7.50 7.86 1.26
CA ILE A 24 6.73 8.56 0.22
C ILE A 24 6.25 9.89 0.79
N GLU A 25 7.01 10.96 0.54
CA GLU A 25 6.72 12.31 1.08
C GLU A 25 5.49 12.98 0.44
N ASN A 26 5.22 12.69 -0.84
CA ASN A 26 4.09 13.21 -1.62
C ASN A 26 2.81 12.37 -1.46
N GLY A 27 2.67 11.70 -0.32
CA GLY A 27 1.64 10.74 -0.01
C GLY A 27 0.69 11.21 1.09
N GLN A 28 -0.62 11.16 0.85
CA GLN A 28 -1.62 11.31 1.90
C GLN A 28 -2.14 9.93 2.30
N VAL A 29 -1.91 9.53 3.55
CA VAL A 29 -2.48 8.30 4.10
C VAL A 29 -3.98 8.47 4.30
N VAL A 30 -4.75 7.58 3.70
CA VAL A 30 -6.23 7.54 3.79
C VAL A 30 -6.67 6.52 4.84
N LYS A 31 -5.97 5.39 4.92
CA LYS A 31 -6.30 4.31 5.85
C LYS A 31 -5.02 3.58 6.26
N HIS A 32 -4.92 3.25 7.54
CA HIS A 32 -3.98 2.27 8.06
C HIS A 32 -4.70 1.47 9.15
N ASN A 33 -4.94 0.19 8.91
CA ASN A 33 -5.67 -0.68 9.83
C ASN A 33 -5.07 -2.09 9.86
N VAL A 34 -5.33 -2.81 10.95
CA VAL A 34 -5.06 -4.24 11.07
C VAL A 34 -6.38 -4.97 11.29
N ASP A 35 -6.82 -5.74 10.30
CA ASP A 35 -8.01 -6.57 10.39
C ASP A 35 -7.65 -7.91 11.06
N LYS A 36 -8.28 -8.18 12.20
CA LYS A 36 -8.11 -9.43 12.96
C LYS A 36 -8.91 -10.55 12.31
N LEU A 37 -8.23 -11.39 11.52
CA LEU A 37 -8.84 -12.44 10.72
C LEU A 37 -8.48 -13.84 11.22
N PHE A 38 -7.37 -13.98 11.94
CA PHE A 38 -6.82 -15.27 12.34
C PHE A 38 -6.62 -15.36 13.85
N PRO A 39 -7.66 -15.78 14.62
CA PRO A 39 -7.61 -15.82 16.08
C PRO A 39 -6.42 -16.61 16.65
N ASN A 40 -6.04 -17.69 15.96
CA ASN A 40 -4.95 -18.58 16.38
C ASN A 40 -3.60 -18.26 15.71
N ARG A 41 -3.57 -17.31 14.76
CA ARG A 41 -2.37 -16.88 14.02
C ARG A 41 -2.37 -15.36 13.77
N PRO A 42 -2.28 -14.52 14.82
CA PRO A 42 -2.34 -13.06 14.66
C PRO A 42 -1.23 -12.47 13.78
N ASP A 43 -0.12 -13.21 13.61
CA ASP A 43 0.95 -12.84 12.67
C ASP A 43 0.50 -12.83 11.20
N LEU A 44 -0.63 -13.48 10.91
CA LEU A 44 -1.27 -13.51 9.59
C LEU A 44 -2.41 -12.50 9.44
N ASP A 45 -2.76 -11.76 10.50
CA ASP A 45 -3.77 -10.70 10.40
C ASP A 45 -3.43 -9.71 9.29
N ALA A 46 -4.45 -9.15 8.65
CA ALA A 46 -4.26 -8.35 7.46
C ALA A 46 -3.99 -6.89 7.83
N VAL A 47 -2.78 -6.41 7.53
CA VAL A 47 -2.45 -4.99 7.55
C VAL A 47 -2.90 -4.39 6.23
N GLU A 48 -3.83 -3.45 6.29
CA GLU A 48 -4.27 -2.65 5.15
C GLU A 48 -3.73 -1.23 5.27
N PHE A 49 -3.01 -0.79 4.25
CA PHE A 49 -2.50 0.56 4.12
C PHE A 49 -2.95 1.16 2.79
N ILE A 50 -3.62 2.32 2.84
CA ILE A 50 -4.12 3.04 1.68
C ILE A 50 -3.59 4.46 1.70
N MET A 51 -3.03 4.90 0.58
CA MET A 51 -2.57 6.27 0.40
C MET A 51 -2.87 6.80 -1.00
N ILE A 52 -3.01 8.11 -1.10
CA ILE A 52 -3.09 8.85 -2.36
C ILE A 52 -1.73 9.49 -2.61
N ILE A 53 -1.20 9.34 -3.82
CA ILE A 53 0.14 9.82 -4.19
C ILE A 53 0.00 10.74 -5.40
N ASP A 54 0.50 11.97 -5.33
CA ASP A 54 0.63 12.84 -6.50
C ASP A 54 2.03 12.72 -7.13
N CYS A 55 2.14 11.98 -8.23
CA CYS A 55 3.43 11.69 -8.85
C CYS A 55 3.40 11.57 -10.38
N GLY A 56 4.59 11.47 -10.97
CA GLY A 56 4.80 11.18 -12.39
C GLY A 56 4.83 9.68 -12.70
N ILE A 57 4.74 9.34 -13.99
CA ILE A 57 4.66 7.94 -14.43
C ILE A 57 5.91 7.12 -14.10
N ASP A 58 7.09 7.74 -14.08
CA ASP A 58 8.34 7.00 -13.79
C ASP A 58 8.48 6.65 -12.31
N TYR A 59 8.01 7.54 -11.42
CA TYR A 59 7.91 7.25 -9.99
C TYR A 59 6.95 6.07 -9.73
N VAL A 60 5.82 6.03 -10.44
CA VAL A 60 4.85 4.91 -10.37
C VAL A 60 5.48 3.60 -10.82
N LYS A 61 6.26 3.60 -11.91
CA LYS A 61 6.97 2.39 -12.38
C LYS A 61 7.98 1.90 -11.34
N MET A 62 8.73 2.83 -10.74
CA MET A 62 9.68 2.53 -9.67
C MET A 62 8.96 1.93 -8.44
N LEU A 63 7.89 2.55 -7.95
CA LEU A 63 7.09 2.02 -6.85
C LEU A 63 6.53 0.62 -7.13
N ARG A 64 6.03 0.37 -8.35
CA ARG A 64 5.56 -0.97 -8.75
C ARG A 64 6.66 -2.02 -8.65
N LYS A 65 7.86 -1.69 -9.14
CA LYS A 65 9.01 -2.60 -9.12
C LYS A 65 9.44 -2.90 -7.69
N GLU A 66 9.58 -1.86 -6.86
CA GLU A 66 9.98 -2.00 -5.46
C GLU A 66 8.97 -2.79 -4.63
N LEU A 67 7.67 -2.49 -4.75
CA LEU A 67 6.62 -3.21 -4.03
C LEU A 67 6.53 -4.67 -4.48
N ALA A 68 6.62 -4.95 -5.79
CA ALA A 68 6.63 -6.32 -6.29
C ALA A 68 7.83 -7.12 -5.77
N ALA A 69 9.03 -6.52 -5.73
CA ALA A 69 10.22 -7.16 -5.17
C ALA A 69 10.06 -7.43 -3.66
N ARG A 70 9.60 -6.42 -2.91
CA ARG A 70 9.42 -6.51 -1.45
C ARG A 70 8.33 -7.51 -1.05
N LEU A 71 7.30 -7.70 -1.85
CA LEU A 71 6.20 -8.64 -1.58
C LEU A 71 6.39 -10.02 -2.20
N SER A 72 7.45 -10.22 -3.01
CA SER A 72 7.76 -11.50 -3.62
C SER A 72 7.88 -12.61 -2.56
N GLY A 73 7.18 -13.73 -2.80
CA GLY A 73 7.14 -14.87 -1.88
C GLY A 73 6.25 -14.69 -0.64
N THR A 74 5.48 -13.59 -0.56
CA THR A 74 4.45 -13.41 0.47
C THR A 74 3.06 -13.65 -0.11
N ILE A 75 2.04 -13.73 0.75
CA ILE A 75 0.63 -13.67 0.35
C ILE A 75 0.11 -12.21 0.26
N GLY A 76 0.97 -11.23 0.51
CA GLY A 76 0.64 -9.82 0.41
C GLY A 76 0.57 -9.33 -1.04
N PHE A 77 -0.20 -8.28 -1.28
CA PHE A 77 -0.39 -7.70 -2.59
C PHE A 77 -0.52 -6.19 -2.52
N PHE A 78 -0.42 -5.54 -3.68
CA PHE A 78 -0.65 -4.11 -3.82
C PHE A 78 -1.45 -3.78 -5.08
N ILE A 79 -2.17 -2.67 -5.03
CA ILE A 79 -2.89 -2.09 -6.16
C ILE A 79 -2.41 -0.64 -6.29
N LEU A 80 -1.95 -0.26 -7.48
CA LEU A 80 -1.57 1.12 -7.79
C LEU A 80 -2.34 1.61 -9.02
N TYR A 81 -3.39 2.38 -8.77
CA TYR A 81 -4.38 2.82 -9.76
C TYR A 81 -4.32 4.33 -10.01
N ARG A 82 -4.36 4.76 -11.28
CA ARG A 82 -4.42 6.19 -11.62
C ARG A 82 -5.84 6.72 -11.41
N VAL A 83 -5.99 7.71 -10.55
CA VAL A 83 -7.29 8.37 -10.33
C VAL A 83 -7.58 9.30 -11.50
N LYS A 84 -8.61 8.99 -12.29
CA LYS A 84 -9.05 9.83 -13.41
C LYS A 84 -10.03 10.94 -13.01
N ASN A 85 -10.68 10.83 -11.84
CA ASN A 85 -11.75 11.73 -11.43
C ASN A 85 -11.65 12.06 -9.93
N THR A 86 -11.39 13.33 -9.61
CA THR A 86 -11.08 13.82 -8.25
C THR A 86 -12.30 13.92 -7.32
N LYS A 87 -13.53 13.78 -7.85
CA LYS A 87 -14.78 13.85 -7.06
C LYS A 87 -14.91 12.75 -5.99
N VAL A 88 -14.12 11.68 -6.04
CA VAL A 88 -14.21 10.52 -5.14
C VAL A 88 -13.38 10.70 -3.86
N LEU A 89 -12.52 11.73 -3.79
CA LEU A 89 -11.56 11.90 -2.70
C LEU A 89 -12.03 12.85 -1.58
N ASN A 90 -13.25 13.35 -1.66
CA ASN A 90 -13.91 14.05 -0.54
C ASN A 90 -14.61 13.00 0.33
N VAL A 91 -13.86 12.39 1.24
CA VAL A 91 -14.40 11.60 2.36
C VAL A 91 -13.96 12.28 3.65
#